data_AF-A0A9D1DG51-F1
#
_entry.id   AF-A0A9D1DG51-F1
#
_cell.length_a   1.000
_cell.length_b   1.000
_cell.length_c   1.000
_cell.angle_alpha   90.00
_cell.angle_beta   90.00
_cell.angle_gamma   90.00
#
_symmetry.space_group_name_H-M   'P 1'
#
loop_
_entity.id
_entity.type
_entity.pdbx_description
1 polymer ?
#
loop_
_entity_poly.entity_id
_entity_poly.type
_entity_poly.pdbx_seq_one_letter_code
_entity_poly.pdbx_strand_id
1 'polypeptide(L)'
;MVLTKSKKVILALALALAATAIAATALLREQQALSEKLIRLHVVANSDSEADQAVKLRVRDAVLAVTEPLMEGAEDPYAALSDALPEIESAAVNCLAALGVADPVTVTLGQEAYPTRVYESFSLPAGQYTSLRVTIGAGEGRNWWCVVFPSLCFAATSSDLERAAATAGFSDGEVQLITEPDSYQLKFKAMEWVEQLRQWLLG
;
A
#
# COMPACT_ATOMS: atom_id res chain seq x y z
N MET A 1 20.59 19.82 -47.80
CA MET A 1 21.05 19.97 -46.40
C MET A 1 19.91 20.02 -45.37
N VAL A 2 18.71 20.51 -45.71
CA VAL A 2 17.55 20.59 -44.80
C VAL A 2 16.93 19.20 -44.48
N LEU A 3 16.81 18.32 -45.48
CA LEU A 3 16.17 17.00 -45.32
C LEU A 3 16.88 16.06 -44.33
N THR A 4 18.22 16.11 -44.26
CA THR A 4 19.04 15.32 -43.35
C THR A 4 18.97 15.83 -41.91
N LYS A 5 18.73 17.14 -41.71
CA LYS A 5 18.54 17.74 -40.38
C LYS A 5 17.21 17.28 -39.79
N SER A 6 16.14 17.25 -40.59
CA SER A 6 14.82 16.75 -40.17
C SER A 6 14.83 15.26 -39.82
N LYS A 7 15.53 14.41 -40.59
CA LYS A 7 15.67 12.97 -40.27
C LYS A 7 16.40 12.72 -38.95
N LYS A 8 17.45 13.50 -38.66
CA LYS A 8 18.18 13.41 -37.38
C LYS A 8 17.33 13.86 -36.19
N VAL A 9 16.50 14.89 -36.37
CA VAL A 9 15.56 15.36 -35.33
C VAL A 9 14.47 14.31 -35.07
N ILE A 10 13.89 13.72 -36.12
CA ILE A 10 12.89 12.64 -35.98
C ILE A 10 13.50 11.43 -35.28
N LEU A 11 14.72 11.02 -35.65
CA LEU A 11 15.41 9.91 -35.00
C LEU A 11 15.71 10.20 -33.53
N ALA A 12 16.15 11.42 -33.20
CA ALA A 12 16.40 11.82 -31.81
C ALA A 12 15.11 11.83 -30.97
N LEU A 13 13.99 12.31 -31.53
CA LEU A 13 12.68 12.26 -30.88
C LEU A 13 12.19 10.82 -30.67
N ALA A 14 12.35 9.96 -31.67
CA ALA A 14 11.99 8.55 -31.55
C ALA A 14 12.83 7.81 -30.49
N LEU A 15 14.15 8.10 -30.44
CA LEU A 15 15.03 7.54 -29.41
C LEU A 15 14.69 8.07 -28.01
N ALA A 16 14.35 9.37 -27.88
CA ALA A 16 13.93 9.94 -26.61
C ALA A 16 12.61 9.32 -26.13
N LEU A 17 11.63 9.13 -27.03
CA LEU A 17 10.36 8.45 -26.72
C LEU A 17 10.57 6.97 -26.34
N ALA A 18 11.46 6.27 -27.04
CA ALA A 18 11.81 4.90 -26.69
C ALA A 18 12.48 4.82 -25.31
N ALA A 19 13.40 5.74 -25.01
CA ALA A 19 14.07 5.80 -23.71
C ALA A 19 13.09 6.12 -22.57
N THR A 20 12.15 7.05 -22.77
CA THR A 20 11.12 7.34 -21.76
C THR A 20 10.15 6.17 -21.58
N ALA A 21 9.75 5.49 -22.65
CA ALA A 21 8.90 4.30 -22.56
C ALA A 21 9.61 3.17 -21.78
N ILE A 22 10.90 2.93 -22.05
CA ILE A 22 11.70 1.93 -21.32
C ILE A 22 11.78 2.30 -19.83
N ALA A 23 12.13 3.54 -19.50
CA ALA A 23 12.19 4.01 -18.12
C ALA A 23 10.83 3.87 -17.41
N ALA A 24 9.73 4.26 -18.06
CA ALA A 24 8.38 4.13 -17.54
C ALA A 24 8.02 2.66 -17.23
N THR A 25 8.37 1.72 -18.12
CA THR A 25 8.14 0.29 -17.87
C THR A 25 8.97 -0.27 -16.73
N ALA A 26 10.18 0.22 -16.51
CA ALA A 26 11.01 -0.20 -15.38
C ALA A 26 10.39 0.27 -14.06
N LEU A 27 9.97 1.53 -13.99
CA LEU A 27 9.32 2.09 -12.79
C LEU A 27 7.99 1.37 -12.47
N LEU A 28 7.15 1.09 -13.48
CA LEU A 28 5.90 0.35 -13.28
C LEU A 28 6.14 -1.07 -12.74
N ARG A 29 7.22 -1.74 -13.16
CA ARG A 29 7.55 -3.08 -12.67
C ARG A 29 7.99 -3.06 -11.21
N GLU A 30 8.77 -2.06 -10.82
CA GLU A 30 9.17 -1.87 -9.42
C GLU A 30 7.95 -1.60 -8.53
N GLN A 31 7.05 -0.73 -8.96
CA GLN A 31 5.79 -0.44 -8.28
C GLN A 31 4.94 -1.72 -8.13
N GLN A 32 4.80 -2.50 -9.19
CA GLN A 32 3.98 -3.70 -9.20
C GLN A 32 4.57 -4.78 -8.27
N ALA A 33 5.88 -5.02 -8.34
CA ALA A 33 6.57 -5.94 -7.45
C ALA A 33 6.40 -5.56 -5.96
N LEU A 34 6.48 -4.25 -5.66
CA LEU A 34 6.21 -3.74 -4.32
C LEU A 34 4.76 -4.00 -3.89
N SER A 35 3.78 -3.73 -4.77
CA SER A 35 2.36 -3.94 -4.45
C SER A 35 1.98 -5.40 -4.26
N GLU A 36 2.61 -6.32 -4.99
CA GLU A 36 2.34 -7.76 -4.90
C GLU A 36 2.85 -8.36 -3.58
N LYS A 37 3.91 -7.77 -2.99
CA LYS A 37 4.47 -8.19 -1.70
C LYS A 37 3.77 -7.57 -0.49
N LEU A 38 2.94 -6.55 -0.69
CA LEU A 38 2.33 -5.78 0.39
C LEU A 38 0.83 -6.07 0.50
N ILE A 39 0.40 -6.36 1.74
CA ILE A 39 -1.01 -6.36 2.11
C ILE A 39 -1.26 -5.09 2.94
N ARG A 40 -2.38 -4.40 2.74
CA ARG A 40 -2.67 -3.12 3.40
C ARG A 40 -3.85 -3.25 4.37
N LEU A 41 -3.81 -2.52 5.49
CA LEU A 41 -4.86 -2.57 6.52
C LEU A 41 -5.79 -1.40 6.36
N HIS A 42 -7.01 -1.67 5.92
CA HIS A 42 -7.99 -0.62 5.79
C HIS A 42 -9.07 -0.76 6.86
N VAL A 43 -8.93 -0.03 7.97
CA VAL A 43 -9.99 0.04 8.99
C VAL A 43 -10.84 1.28 8.76
N VAL A 44 -12.12 1.07 8.51
CA VAL A 44 -13.12 2.12 8.29
C VAL A 44 -14.01 2.21 9.52
N ALA A 45 -14.06 3.40 10.12
CA ALA A 45 -14.88 3.66 11.31
C ALA A 45 -16.36 3.82 10.94
N ASN A 46 -17.22 3.69 11.94
CA ASN A 46 -18.65 3.93 11.77
C ASN A 46 -18.93 5.39 11.31
N SER A 47 -18.32 6.38 11.98
CA SER A 47 -18.40 7.80 11.61
C SER A 47 -17.10 8.58 11.86
N ASP A 48 -17.16 9.90 11.64
CA ASP A 48 -16.07 10.86 11.89
C ASP A 48 -15.96 11.34 13.35
N SER A 49 -16.83 10.85 14.25
CA SER A 49 -16.77 11.23 15.66
C SER A 49 -15.47 10.79 16.32
N GLU A 50 -14.94 11.57 17.27
CA GLU A 50 -13.72 11.20 18.01
C GLU A 50 -13.83 9.83 18.68
N ALA A 51 -15.04 9.47 19.16
CA ALA A 51 -15.32 8.16 19.74
C ALA A 51 -15.14 7.04 18.71
N ASP A 52 -15.73 7.16 17.53
CA ASP A 52 -15.61 6.12 16.48
C ASP A 52 -14.19 6.04 15.92
N GLN A 53 -13.48 7.17 15.86
CA GLN A 53 -12.07 7.19 15.50
C GLN A 53 -11.21 6.47 16.54
N ALA A 54 -11.49 6.63 17.84
CA ALA A 54 -10.80 5.91 18.90
C ALA A 54 -11.11 4.39 18.86
N VAL A 55 -12.37 4.02 18.64
CA VAL A 55 -12.79 2.62 18.46
C VAL A 55 -12.04 1.98 17.29
N LYS A 56 -11.95 2.67 16.15
CA LYS A 56 -11.18 2.21 15.00
C LYS A 56 -9.71 1.89 15.35
N LEU A 57 -9.04 2.73 16.14
CA LEU A 57 -7.66 2.47 16.53
C LEU A 57 -7.53 1.21 17.39
N ARG A 58 -8.50 0.95 18.29
CA ARG A 58 -8.54 -0.26 19.10
C ARG A 58 -8.78 -1.52 18.27
N VAL A 59 -9.72 -1.45 17.32
CA VAL A 59 -9.99 -2.55 16.38
C VAL A 59 -8.78 -2.83 15.50
N ARG A 60 -8.10 -1.78 14.99
CA ARG A 60 -6.85 -1.92 14.26
C ARG A 60 -5.82 -2.71 15.06
N ASP A 61 -5.58 -2.33 16.32
CA ASP A 61 -4.56 -2.97 17.15
C ASP A 61 -4.92 -4.44 17.45
N ALA A 62 -6.21 -4.74 17.67
CA ALA A 62 -6.69 -6.12 17.86
C ALA A 62 -6.52 -7.00 16.61
N VAL A 63 -6.82 -6.44 15.42
CA VAL A 63 -6.65 -7.13 14.14
C VAL A 63 -5.17 -7.34 13.83
N LEU A 64 -4.32 -6.33 14.08
CA LEU A 64 -2.87 -6.48 13.94
C LEU A 64 -2.37 -7.65 14.79
N ALA A 65 -2.69 -7.69 16.09
CA ALA A 65 -2.23 -8.74 17.00
C ALA A 65 -2.52 -10.18 16.53
N VAL A 66 -3.59 -10.40 15.76
CA VAL A 66 -3.91 -11.70 15.15
C VAL A 66 -3.19 -11.90 13.82
N THR A 67 -3.11 -10.86 12.99
CA THR A 67 -2.56 -10.96 11.63
C THR A 67 -1.04 -11.01 11.57
N GLU A 68 -0.31 -10.35 12.48
CA GLU A 68 1.16 -10.37 12.47
C GLU A 68 1.75 -11.78 12.52
N PRO A 69 1.38 -12.65 13.48
CA PRO A 69 1.94 -14.00 13.56
C PRO A 69 1.49 -14.90 12.39
N LEU A 70 0.34 -14.63 11.77
CA LEU A 70 -0.15 -15.39 10.62
C LEU A 70 0.68 -15.13 9.36
N MET A 71 1.24 -13.93 9.23
CA MET A 71 2.09 -13.58 8.09
C MET A 71 3.56 -13.90 8.34
N GLU A 72 3.99 -14.02 9.60
CA GLU A 72 5.37 -14.33 9.94
C GLU A 72 5.76 -15.73 9.46
N GLY A 73 6.60 -15.79 8.41
CA GLY A 73 7.06 -17.06 7.83
C GLY A 73 6.06 -17.78 6.92
N ALA A 74 4.92 -17.14 6.59
CA ALA A 74 3.99 -17.68 5.62
C ALA A 74 4.57 -17.67 4.20
N GLU A 75 4.50 -18.81 3.50
CA GLU A 75 4.90 -18.89 2.08
C GLU A 75 3.94 -18.08 1.18
N ASP A 76 2.65 -18.07 1.53
CA ASP A 76 1.61 -17.27 0.89
C ASP A 76 0.81 -16.50 1.96
N PRO A 77 1.19 -15.24 2.24
CA PRO A 77 0.47 -14.38 3.18
C PRO A 77 -0.98 -14.12 2.80
N TYR A 78 -1.33 -14.14 1.51
CA TYR A 78 -2.71 -13.95 1.06
C TYR A 78 -3.57 -15.15 1.48
N ALA A 79 -3.10 -16.36 1.21
CA ALA A 79 -3.80 -17.58 1.62
C ALA A 79 -3.94 -17.66 3.15
N ALA A 80 -2.86 -17.37 3.89
CA ALA A 80 -2.87 -17.38 5.35
C ALA A 80 -3.92 -16.42 5.95
N LEU A 81 -4.01 -15.19 5.42
CA LEU A 81 -5.02 -14.23 5.86
C LEU A 81 -6.43 -14.62 5.40
N SER A 82 -6.57 -15.15 4.19
CA SER A 82 -7.86 -15.60 3.64
C SER A 82 -8.47 -16.70 4.51
N ASP A 83 -7.67 -17.68 4.92
CA ASP A 83 -8.11 -18.79 5.76
C ASP A 83 -8.45 -18.33 7.19
N ALA A 84 -7.75 -17.31 7.69
CA ALA A 84 -7.95 -16.74 9.01
C ALA A 84 -9.00 -15.61 9.07
N LEU A 85 -9.68 -15.27 7.97
CA LEU A 85 -10.70 -14.21 7.94
C LEU A 85 -11.73 -14.30 9.09
N PRO A 86 -12.29 -15.48 9.42
CA PRO A 86 -13.24 -15.61 10.53
C PRO A 86 -12.62 -15.29 11.90
N GLU A 87 -11.34 -15.63 12.11
CA GLU A 87 -10.61 -15.34 13.34
C GLU A 87 -10.34 -13.84 13.47
N ILE A 88 -9.94 -13.20 12.37
CA ILE A 88 -9.71 -11.76 12.29
C ILE A 88 -11.01 -10.99 12.57
N GLU A 89 -12.12 -11.42 11.97
CA GLU A 89 -13.45 -10.85 12.23
C GLU A 89 -13.84 -11.03 13.69
N SER A 90 -13.63 -12.22 14.26
CA SER A 90 -13.89 -12.47 15.68
C SER A 90 -13.06 -11.55 16.59
N ALA A 91 -11.80 -11.27 16.25
CA ALA A 91 -10.96 -10.37 17.03
C ALA A 91 -11.51 -8.94 17.05
N ALA A 92 -11.97 -8.44 15.89
CA ALA A 92 -12.60 -7.13 15.78
C ALA A 92 -13.92 -7.07 16.56
N VAL A 93 -14.79 -8.09 16.43
CA VAL A 93 -16.05 -8.18 17.16
C VAL A 93 -15.83 -8.23 18.68
N ASN A 94 -14.88 -9.03 19.14
CA ASN A 94 -14.53 -9.12 20.56
C ASN A 94 -13.99 -7.79 21.10
N CYS A 95 -13.22 -7.06 20.29
CA CYS A 95 -12.75 -5.72 20.63
C CYS A 95 -13.91 -4.75 20.83
N LEU A 96 -14.89 -4.72 19.92
CA LEU A 96 -16.07 -3.86 20.05
C LEU A 96 -16.90 -4.21 21.28
N ALA A 97 -17.14 -5.51 21.52
CA ALA A 97 -17.87 -5.97 22.69
C ALA A 97 -17.20 -5.53 24.01
N ALA A 98 -15.88 -5.61 24.09
CA ALA A 98 -15.11 -5.14 25.25
C ALA A 98 -15.21 -3.62 25.47
N LEU A 99 -15.46 -2.85 24.40
CA LEU A 99 -15.69 -1.40 24.46
C LEU A 99 -17.15 -1.04 24.72
N GLY A 100 -18.05 -2.03 24.82
CA GLY A 100 -19.50 -1.80 24.93
C GLY A 100 -20.14 -1.27 23.65
N VAL A 101 -19.49 -1.46 22.50
CA VAL A 101 -19.96 -1.03 21.18
C VAL A 101 -20.64 -2.21 20.49
N ALA A 102 -21.84 -1.99 19.96
CA ALA A 102 -22.67 -3.01 19.32
C ALA A 102 -22.74 -2.88 17.79
N ASP A 103 -21.85 -2.09 17.20
CA ASP A 103 -21.78 -1.91 15.75
C ASP A 103 -21.40 -3.24 15.06
N PRO A 104 -22.00 -3.56 13.90
CA PRO A 104 -21.57 -4.69 13.10
C PRO A 104 -20.15 -4.47 12.57
N VAL A 105 -19.43 -5.57 12.33
CA VAL A 105 -18.12 -5.54 11.68
C VAL A 105 -18.15 -6.47 10.49
N THR A 106 -17.54 -6.04 9.39
CA THR A 106 -17.29 -6.88 8.22
C THR A 106 -15.81 -6.84 7.90
N VAL A 107 -15.19 -8.01 7.72
CA VAL A 107 -13.80 -8.14 7.28
C VAL A 107 -13.74 -8.75 5.89
N THR A 108 -12.99 -8.15 4.98
CA THR A 108 -12.78 -8.65 3.62
C THR A 108 -11.32 -8.59 3.22
N LEU A 109 -10.90 -9.50 2.34
CA LEU A 109 -9.57 -9.50 1.72
C LEU A 109 -9.73 -9.40 0.21
N GLY A 110 -9.19 -8.34 -0.40
CA GLY A 110 -9.37 -8.12 -1.84
C GLY A 110 -8.53 -6.98 -2.40
N GLN A 111 -8.62 -6.75 -3.71
CA GLN A 111 -7.91 -5.66 -4.37
C GLN A 111 -8.60 -4.32 -4.11
N GLU A 112 -7.83 -3.31 -3.71
CA GLU A 112 -8.31 -1.95 -3.49
C GLU A 112 -7.31 -0.93 -4.02
N ALA A 113 -7.82 0.18 -4.56
CA ALA A 113 -7.00 1.28 -5.04
C ALA A 113 -6.64 2.23 -3.90
N TYR A 114 -5.35 2.53 -3.77
CA TYR A 114 -4.83 3.44 -2.76
C TYR A 114 -4.20 4.66 -3.41
N PRO A 115 -4.34 5.87 -2.83
CA PRO A 115 -3.53 7.01 -3.22
C PRO A 115 -2.09 6.86 -2.69
N THR A 116 -1.16 7.66 -3.23
CA THR A 116 0.18 7.79 -2.65
C THR A 116 0.08 8.23 -1.19
N ARG A 117 0.83 7.55 -0.31
CA ARG A 117 0.87 7.83 1.12
C ARG A 117 2.30 8.10 1.56
N VAL A 118 2.47 9.22 2.26
CA VAL A 118 3.72 9.58 2.92
C VAL A 118 3.51 9.37 4.42
N TYR A 119 4.34 8.51 4.99
CA TYR A 119 4.48 8.26 6.42
C TYR A 119 5.73 9.00 6.92
N GLU A 120 5.92 9.09 8.24
CA GLU A 120 7.07 9.82 8.81
C GLU A 120 8.43 9.22 8.39
N SER A 121 8.50 7.90 8.27
CA SER A 121 9.73 7.16 7.96
C SER A 121 9.79 6.60 6.54
N PHE A 122 8.67 6.59 5.80
CA PHE A 122 8.62 6.04 4.45
C PHE A 122 7.48 6.55 3.58
N SER A 123 7.49 6.20 2.30
CA SER A 123 6.38 6.50 1.40
C SER A 123 5.99 5.29 0.54
N LEU A 124 4.68 5.16 0.26
CA LEU A 124 4.11 4.14 -0.62
C LEU A 124 3.42 4.80 -1.81
N PRO A 125 3.72 4.38 -3.05
CA PRO A 125 3.10 4.95 -4.24
C PRO A 125 1.60 4.60 -4.33
N ALA A 126 0.85 5.39 -5.10
CA ALA A 126 -0.50 5.03 -5.50
C ALA A 126 -0.51 3.69 -6.25
N GLY A 127 -1.65 3.00 -6.30
CA GLY A 127 -1.77 1.75 -7.04
C GLY A 127 -2.85 0.82 -6.49
N GLN A 128 -2.98 -0.35 -7.10
CA GLN A 128 -3.81 -1.45 -6.57
C GLN A 128 -2.99 -2.31 -5.61
N TYR A 129 -3.57 -2.58 -4.46
CA TYR A 129 -2.96 -3.42 -3.42
C TYR A 129 -3.97 -4.44 -2.92
N THR A 130 -3.47 -5.59 -2.48
CA THR A 130 -4.23 -6.47 -1.61
C THR A 130 -4.53 -5.74 -0.30
N SER A 131 -5.79 -5.70 0.09
CA SER A 131 -6.32 -4.94 1.21
C SER A 131 -7.09 -5.87 2.14
N LEU A 132 -6.65 -5.97 3.39
CA LEU A 132 -7.45 -6.49 4.49
C LEU A 132 -8.30 -5.34 5.01
N ARG A 133 -9.57 -5.32 4.63
CA ARG A 133 -10.50 -4.24 4.93
C ARG A 133 -11.42 -4.64 6.09
N VAL A 134 -11.45 -3.83 7.13
CA VAL A 134 -12.30 -3.98 8.32
C VAL A 134 -13.26 -2.79 8.34
N THR A 135 -14.55 -3.04 8.14
CA THR A 135 -15.59 -2.00 8.12
C THR A 135 -16.43 -2.10 9.39
N ILE A 136 -16.43 -1.04 10.19
CA ILE A 136 -17.20 -0.94 11.43
C ILE A 136 -18.48 -0.15 11.16
N GLY A 137 -19.62 -0.67 11.57
CA GLY A 137 -20.92 -0.03 11.44
C GLY A 137 -21.27 0.30 9.98
N ALA A 138 -21.68 1.55 9.75
CA ALA A 138 -22.01 2.05 8.42
C ALA A 138 -20.80 2.28 7.51
N GLY A 139 -19.58 2.32 8.08
CA GLY A 139 -18.36 2.59 7.32
C GLY A 139 -18.31 4.00 6.71
N GLU A 140 -18.93 5.00 7.35
CA GLU A 140 -19.01 6.38 6.86
C GLU A 140 -17.91 7.28 7.40
N GLY A 141 -17.10 6.78 8.34
CA GLY A 141 -15.97 7.52 8.87
C GLY A 141 -14.84 7.66 7.87
N ARG A 142 -14.00 8.69 8.05
CA ARG A 142 -12.79 8.93 7.27
C ARG A 142 -11.92 7.69 7.18
N ASN A 143 -11.53 7.39 5.95
CA ASN A 143 -10.58 6.32 5.62
C ASN A 143 -9.26 6.59 6.34
N TRP A 144 -8.96 5.77 7.36
CA TRP A 144 -7.63 5.70 7.94
C TRP A 144 -6.90 4.53 7.30
N TRP A 145 -5.91 4.88 6.48
CA TRP A 145 -5.15 3.93 5.70
C TRP A 145 -3.93 3.50 6.54
N CYS A 146 -4.01 2.33 7.14
CA CYS A 146 -2.87 1.71 7.81
C CYS A 146 -2.22 0.72 6.84
N VAL A 147 -0.91 0.51 6.92
CA VAL A 147 -0.23 -0.52 6.12
C VAL A 147 -0.29 -1.78 6.97
N VAL A 148 -0.84 -2.92 6.49
CA VAL A 148 -0.60 -4.21 7.16
C VAL A 148 0.83 -4.59 6.75
N PHE A 149 1.82 -4.00 7.40
CA PHE A 149 3.03 -4.75 7.62
C PHE A 149 3.51 -4.44 9.04
N PRO A 150 3.36 -5.38 9.98
CA PRO A 150 3.76 -5.24 11.38
C PRO A 150 5.12 -4.54 11.52
N SER A 151 6.13 -5.05 10.83
CA SER A 151 7.48 -4.54 10.97
C SER A 151 7.66 -3.11 10.41
N LEU A 152 6.87 -2.69 9.40
CA LEU A 152 6.95 -1.35 8.83
C LEU A 152 6.09 -0.31 9.56
N CYS A 153 4.94 -0.73 10.09
CA CYS A 153 4.00 0.17 10.77
C CYS A 153 4.46 0.59 12.18
N PHE A 154 5.34 -0.21 12.81
CA PHE A 154 5.93 0.08 14.12
C PHE A 154 7.37 0.65 14.05
N ALA A 155 7.94 0.77 12.86
CA ALA A 155 9.28 1.34 12.68
C ALA A 155 9.26 2.87 12.90
N ALA A 156 9.72 3.30 14.06
CA ALA A 156 9.83 4.70 14.45
C ALA A 156 10.98 5.45 13.74
N THR A 157 11.95 4.71 13.19
CA THR A 157 13.12 5.28 12.50
C THR A 157 13.35 4.59 11.16
N SER A 158 14.04 5.27 10.24
CA SER A 158 14.40 4.70 8.93
C SER A 158 15.25 3.43 9.04
N SER A 159 16.14 3.36 10.04
CA SER A 159 16.99 2.18 10.26
C SER A 159 16.23 0.98 10.86
N ASP A 160 15.18 1.23 11.65
CA ASP A 160 14.27 0.18 12.10
C ASP A 160 13.41 -0.34 10.94
N LEU A 161 13.03 0.56 10.02
CA LEU A 161 12.32 0.20 8.79
C LEU A 161 13.18 -0.67 7.87
N GLU A 162 14.46 -0.32 7.67
CA GLU A 162 15.38 -1.11 6.86
C GLU A 162 15.53 -2.55 7.40
N ARG A 163 15.68 -2.68 8.72
CA ARG A 163 15.80 -3.99 9.39
C ARG A 163 14.50 -4.79 9.31
N ALA A 164 13.37 -4.12 9.54
CA ALA A 164 12.03 -4.67 9.39
C ALA A 164 11.76 -5.17 7.97
N ALA A 165 12.14 -4.39 6.96
CA ALA A 165 11.95 -4.72 5.56
C ALA A 165 12.87 -5.86 5.12
N ALA A 166 14.14 -5.86 5.55
CA ALA A 166 15.06 -6.96 5.28
C ALA A 166 14.55 -8.29 5.88
N THR A 167 13.99 -8.24 7.09
CA THR A 167 13.39 -9.42 7.74
C THR A 167 12.13 -9.89 7.02
N ALA A 168 11.36 -8.96 6.45
CA ALA A 168 10.16 -9.23 5.67
C ALA A 168 10.45 -9.64 4.20
N GLY A 169 11.72 -9.85 3.82
CA GLY A 169 12.09 -10.33 2.48
C GLY A 169 12.06 -9.26 1.38
N PHE A 170 12.08 -7.98 1.74
CA PHE A 170 12.29 -6.89 0.78
C PHE A 170 13.76 -6.85 0.34
N SER A 171 13.97 -6.64 -0.96
CA SER A 171 15.29 -6.39 -1.53
C SER A 171 15.80 -4.99 -1.20
N ASP A 172 17.12 -4.80 -1.22
CA ASP A 172 17.74 -3.49 -0.93
C ASP A 172 17.17 -2.34 -1.78
N GLY A 173 16.77 -2.63 -3.03
CA GLY A 173 16.12 -1.66 -3.91
C GLY A 173 14.70 -1.30 -3.49
N GLU A 174 13.92 -2.26 -2.97
CA GLU A 174 12.58 -2.02 -2.43
C GLU A 174 12.63 -1.28 -1.10
N VAL A 175 13.65 -1.56 -0.27
CA VAL A 175 13.87 -0.84 0.97
C VAL A 175 14.23 0.62 0.71
N GLN A 176 15.17 0.89 -0.21
CA GLN A 176 15.50 2.27 -0.61
C GLN A 176 14.32 3.02 -1.22
N LEU A 177 13.46 2.32 -1.96
CA LEU A 177 12.26 2.90 -2.56
C LEU A 177 11.30 3.46 -1.50
N ILE A 178 11.25 2.85 -0.32
CA ILE A 178 10.37 3.29 0.77
C ILE A 178 11.06 4.27 1.73
N THR A 179 12.37 4.17 2.02
CA THR A 179 13.04 4.97 3.08
C THR A 179 13.54 6.38 2.70
N GLU A 180 13.73 6.74 1.43
CA GLU A 180 14.30 8.05 1.07
C GLU A 180 13.24 9.11 0.67
N PRO A 181 13.00 10.17 1.47
CA PRO A 181 11.81 11.03 1.31
C PRO A 181 11.90 12.16 0.27
N ASP A 182 13.09 12.68 -0.09
CA ASP A 182 13.21 13.91 -0.89
C ASP A 182 13.48 13.70 -2.40
N SER A 183 14.22 12.67 -2.79
CA SER A 183 14.53 12.37 -4.20
C SER A 183 13.45 11.51 -4.88
N TYR A 184 12.69 10.74 -4.09
CA TYR A 184 11.74 9.73 -4.58
C TYR A 184 10.31 10.24 -4.82
N GLN A 185 9.92 11.41 -4.29
CA GLN A 185 8.62 12.01 -4.61
C GLN A 185 8.48 12.30 -6.12
N LEU A 186 9.58 12.67 -6.78
CA LEU A 186 9.63 12.85 -8.23
C LEU A 186 9.43 11.54 -8.98
N LYS A 187 10.03 10.44 -8.51
CA LYS A 187 9.83 9.11 -9.09
C LYS A 187 8.39 8.63 -8.89
N PHE A 188 7.80 8.88 -7.72
CA PHE A 188 6.41 8.50 -7.43
C PHE A 188 5.43 9.30 -8.28
N LYS A 189 5.66 10.60 -8.44
CA LYS A 189 4.89 11.43 -9.39
C LYS A 189 5.06 10.97 -10.82
N ALA A 190 6.26 10.57 -11.23
CA ALA A 190 6.49 9.98 -12.54
C ALA A 190 5.72 8.67 -12.72
N MET A 191 5.68 7.80 -11.70
CA MET A 191 4.88 6.57 -11.71
C MET A 191 3.39 6.86 -11.82
N GLU A 192 2.86 7.79 -11.01
CA GLU A 192 1.45 8.20 -11.08
C GLU A 192 1.08 8.71 -12.48
N TRP A 193 1.93 9.55 -13.09
CA TRP A 193 1.68 10.05 -14.44
C TRP A 193 1.72 8.96 -15.49
N VAL A 194 2.65 8.01 -15.37
CA VAL A 194 2.73 6.85 -16.26
C VAL A 194 1.48 5.98 -16.11
N GLU A 195 1.01 5.75 -14.89
CA GLU A 195 -0.19 4.96 -14.61
C GLU A 195 -1.46 5.65 -15.14
N GLN A 196 -1.60 6.96 -14.93
CA GLN A 196 -2.68 7.77 -15.51
C GLN A 196 -2.66 7.72 -17.05
N LEU A 197 -1.48 7.85 -17.66
CA LEU A 197 -1.32 7.76 -19.11
C LEU A 197 -1.70 6.36 -19.62
N ARG A 198 -1.29 5.31 -18.92
CA ARG A 198 -1.66 3.92 -19.24
C ARG A 198 -3.17 3.71 -19.18
N GLN A 199 -3.84 4.23 -18.13
CA GLN A 199 -5.29 4.17 -18.00
C GLN A 199 -6.00 4.93 -19.12
N TRP A 200 -5.48 6.09 -19.53
CA TRP A 200 -6.05 6.88 -20.64
C TRP A 200 -5.85 6.22 -22.02
N LEU A 201 -4.74 5.49 -22.22
CA LEU A 201 -4.45 4.82 -23.49
C LEU A 201 -5.14 3.45 -23.65
N LEU A 202 -5.42 2.75 -22.54
CA LEU A 202 -5.95 1.38 -22.54
C LEU A 202 -7.40 1.27 -22.03
N GLY A 203 -7.98 2.36 -21.54
CA GLY A 203 -9.40 2.49 -21.16
C GLY A 203 -10.20 3.22 -22.23
#